data_AF-A0A9Q4C2P7-F1
#
_entry.id   AF-A0A9Q4C2P7-F1
#
_cell.length_a   1.000
_cell.length_b   1.000
_cell.length_c   1.000
_cell.angle_alpha   90.00
_cell.angle_beta   90.00
_cell.angle_gamma   90.00
#
_symmetry.space_group_name_H-M   'P 1'
#
loop_
_entity.id
_entity.type
_entity.pdbx_description
1 polymer ?
#
loop_
_entity_poly.entity_id
_entity_poly.type
_entity_poly.pdbx_seq_one_letter_code
_entity_poly.pdbx_strand_id
1 'polypeptide(L)' 'MPVRRCPKHGYFDGEACDCGREGVGILDDDRRLRISKFLSGVLRHFPDDAGVTLDRNGWGRTVRSSKP' A
#
# COMPACT_ATOMS: atom_id res chain seq x y z
N MET A 1 -12.29 -4.27 3.42
CA MET A 1 -11.61 -5.57 3.48
C MET A 1 -10.22 -5.40 4.04
N PRO A 2 -9.93 -5.97 5.22
CA PRO A 2 -8.65 -5.78 5.88
C PRO A 2 -7.60 -6.55 5.10
N VAL A 3 -6.35 -6.11 5.20
CA VAL A 3 -5.20 -6.92 4.76
C VAL A 3 -4.71 -7.67 5.98
N ARG A 4 -4.66 -8.99 5.88
CA ARG A 4 -4.14 -9.87 6.92
C ARG A 4 -3.01 -10.73 6.33
N ARG A 5 -2.18 -11.31 7.19
CA ARG A 5 -1.07 -12.18 6.79
C ARG A 5 -1.21 -13.56 7.42
N CYS A 6 -1.29 -14.58 6.57
CA CYS A 6 -1.17 -15.97 6.97
C CYS A 6 0.33 -16.36 6.99
N PRO A 7 0.83 -17.00 8.05
CA PRO A 7 2.22 -17.49 8.08
C PRO A 7 2.56 -18.48 6.96
N LYS A 8 1.57 -19.20 6.43
CA LYS A 8 1.75 -20.22 5.39
C LYS A 8 1.54 -19.69 3.96
N HIS A 9 0.54 -18.83 3.74
CA HIS A 9 0.10 -18.43 2.40
C HIS A 9 0.40 -16.96 2.06
N GLY A 10 0.91 -16.17 3.01
CA GLY A 10 1.24 -14.76 2.77
C GLY A 10 0.06 -13.81 3.03
N TYR A 11 0.05 -12.67 2.32
CA TYR A 11 -0.96 -11.63 2.50
C TYR A 11 -2.26 -11.98 1.78
N PHE A 12 -3.38 -11.62 2.37
CA PHE A 12 -4.70 -11.83 1.79
C PHE A 12 -5.66 -10.73 2.24
N ASP A 13 -6.76 -10.59 1.49
CA ASP A 13 -7.83 -9.66 1.75
C ASP A 13 -9.00 -10.37 2.47
N GLY A 14 -9.53 -9.75 3.53
CA GLY A 14 -10.67 -10.29 4.27
C GLY A 14 -10.31 -10.90 5.62
N GLU A 15 -11.29 -11.54 6.26
CA GLU A 15 -11.17 -11.99 7.65
C GLU A 15 -10.48 -13.34 7.83
N ALA A 16 -10.51 -14.20 6.81
CA ALA A 16 -9.90 -15.53 6.89
C ALA A 16 -9.17 -15.89 5.60
N CYS A 17 -8.02 -16.54 5.75
CA CYS A 17 -7.25 -17.14 4.67
C CYS A 17 -7.94 -18.41 4.16
N ASP A 18 -7.66 -18.82 2.92
CA ASP A 18 -8.16 -20.07 2.30
C ASP A 18 -7.90 -21.35 3.11
N CYS A 19 -6.99 -21.29 4.10
CA CYS A 19 -6.76 -22.37 5.05
C CYS A 19 -7.59 -22.33 6.33
N GLY A 20 -8.60 -21.46 6.39
CA GLY A 20 -9.52 -21.26 7.52
C GLY A 20 -8.94 -20.47 8.70
N ARG A 21 -7.69 -19.99 8.63
CA ARG A 21 -7.08 -19.18 9.70
C ARG A 21 -7.32 -17.70 9.48
N GLU A 22 -7.64 -17.00 10.56
CA GLU A 22 -7.87 -15.56 10.58
C GLU A 22 -6.61 -14.74 10.21
N GLY A 23 -5.41 -15.23 10.55
CA GLY A 23 -4.15 -14.55 10.25
C GLY A 23 -3.91 -13.27 11.06
N VAL A 24 -2.73 -12.68 10.88
CA VAL A 24 -2.31 -11.47 11.61
C VAL A 24 -2.83 -10.23 10.89
N GLY A 25 -3.50 -9.32 11.59
CA GLY A 25 -3.96 -8.05 11.02
C GLY A 25 -2.79 -7.14 10.61
N ILE A 26 -2.78 -6.66 9.37
CA ILE A 26 -1.73 -5.79 8.82
C ILE A 26 -2.28 -4.39 8.56
N LEU A 27 -3.45 -4.30 7.91
CA LEU A 27 -4.19 -3.06 7.68
C LEU A 27 -5.68 -3.32 7.90
N ASP A 28 -6.32 -2.47 8.69
CA ASP A 28 -7.77 -2.38 8.74
C ASP A 28 -8.33 -1.68 7.48
N ASP A 29 -9.64 -1.76 7.33
CA ASP A 29 -10.40 -1.22 6.18
C ASP A 29 -10.19 0.27 5.99
N ASP A 30 -10.32 1.04 7.07
CA ASP A 30 -10.25 2.49 7.05
C ASP A 30 -8.85 2.97 6.68
N ARG A 31 -7.83 2.34 7.26
CA ARG A 31 -6.44 2.66 7.00
C ARG A 31 -6.05 2.27 5.57
N ARG A 32 -6.50 1.12 5.08
CA ARG A 32 -6.31 0.71 3.68
C ARG A 32 -6.94 1.73 2.72
N LEU A 33 -8.16 2.17 2.99
CA LEU A 33 -8.85 3.17 2.16
C LEU A 33 -8.08 4.50 2.14
N ARG A 34 -7.63 4.98 3.30
CA ARG A 34 -6.85 6.22 3.38
C ARG A 34 -5.54 6.13 2.59
N ILE A 35 -4.81 5.03 2.72
CA ILE A 35 -3.57 4.79 1.96
C ILE A 35 -3.87 4.76 0.46
N SER A 36 -4.93 4.06 0.03
CA SER A 36 -5.30 3.98 -1.38
C SER A 36 -5.64 5.35 -1.98
N LYS A 37 -6.42 6.17 -1.25
CA LYS A 37 -6.75 7.54 -1.66
C LYS A 37 -5.50 8.41 -1.74
N PHE A 38 -4.64 8.34 -0.73
CA PHE A 38 -3.38 9.08 -0.71
C PHE A 38 -2.49 8.71 -1.88
N LEU A 39 -2.23 7.42 -2.11
CA LEU A 39 -1.41 6.94 -3.23
C LEU A 39 -2.01 7.34 -4.58
N SER A 40 -3.34 7.29 -4.73
CA SER A 40 -4.00 7.76 -5.96
C SER A 40 -3.74 9.26 -6.19
N GLY A 41 -3.73 10.05 -5.13
CA GLY A 41 -3.38 11.47 -5.17
C GLY A 41 -1.91 11.70 -5.55
N VAL A 42 -0.97 11.00 -4.90
CA VAL A 42 0.46 11.05 -5.22
C VAL A 42 0.70 10.71 -6.68
N LEU A 43 0.11 9.63 -7.19
CA LEU A 43 0.38 9.12 -8.53
C LEU A 43 -0.34 9.90 -9.65
N ARG A 44 -1.26 10.82 -9.36
CA ARG A 44 -2.09 11.50 -10.38
C ARG A 44 -2.16 13.02 -10.24
N HIS A 45 -1.89 13.56 -9.06
CA HIS A 45 -2.18 14.96 -8.75
C HIS A 45 -0.99 15.67 -8.09
N PHE A 46 -0.30 15.04 -7.14
CA PHE A 46 0.75 15.68 -6.35
C PHE A 46 1.99 14.78 -6.14
N PRO A 47 2.66 14.30 -7.21
CA PRO A 47 3.82 13.41 -7.06
C PRO A 47 5.00 14.09 -6.34
N ASP A 48 5.30 15.34 -6.68
CA ASP A 48 6.45 16.08 -6.14
C ASP A 48 6.33 16.36 -4.63
N ASP A 49 5.12 16.70 -4.16
CA ASP A 49 4.82 16.92 -2.74
C ASP A 49 5.12 15.68 -1.87
N ALA A 50 5.05 14.49 -2.47
CA ALA A 50 5.33 13.22 -1.80
C ALA A 50 6.74 12.67 -2.09
N GLY A 51 7.61 13.45 -2.75
CA GLY A 51 8.95 13.00 -3.12
C GLY A 51 8.92 11.84 -4.12
N VAL A 52 7.94 11.82 -5.02
CA VAL A 52 7.83 10.84 -6.09
C VAL A 52 8.03 11.55 -7.42
N THR A 53 8.87 10.98 -8.28
CA THR A 53 8.98 11.40 -9.68
C THR A 53 8.30 10.36 -10.55
N LEU A 54 7.44 10.79 -11.47
CA LEU A 54 6.78 9.91 -12.44
C LEU A 54 7.52 9.96 -13.78
N ASP A 55 7.77 8.81 -14.39
CA ASP A 55 8.24 8.78 -15.77
C ASP A 55 7.11 8.96 -16.79
N ARG A 56 7.45 9.02 -18.08
CA ARG A 56 6.48 9.23 -19.18
C ARG A 56 5.38 8.17 -19.25
N ASN A 57 5.60 7.00 -18.64
CA ASN A 57 4.63 5.91 -18.62
C ASN A 57 3.84 5.89 -17.29
N GLY A 58 4.08 6.85 -16.39
CA GLY A 58 3.42 6.95 -15.09
C GLY A 58 4.04 6.09 -13.99
N TRP A 59 5.22 5.50 -14.20
CA TRP A 59 5.88 4.74 -13.13
C TRP A 59 6.58 5.68 -12.15
N GLY A 60 6.29 5.49 -10.86
CA GLY A 60 6.87 6.28 -9.78
C GLY A 60 8.23 5.76 -9.31
N ARG A 61 9.18 6.67 -9.14
CA ARG A 61 10.43 6.47 -8.38
C ARG A 61 10.44 7.38 -7.17
N THR A 62 10.75 6.82 -6.01
CA THR A 62 10.99 7.62 -4.81
C THR A 62 12.34 8.31 -4.95
N VAL A 63 12.37 9.62 -4.68
CA VAL A 63 13.65 10.30 -4.53
C VAL A 63 14.23 9.89 -3.17
N ARG A 64 15.40 9.24 -3.18
CA ARG A 64 16.16 9.05 -1.95
C ARG A 64 16.68 10.41 -1.54
N SER A 65 16.18 10.95 -0.42
CA SER A 65 16.88 12.00 0.29
C SER A 65 18.20 11.41 0.79
N SER A 66 19.31 11.68 0.11
CA SER A 66 20.62 11.56 0.73
C SER A 66 20.66 12.58 1.85
N LYS A 67 20.37 12.15 3.07
CA LYS A 67 20.67 12.95 4.25
C LYS A 67 22.19 13.10 4.32
N PRO A 68 22.77 14.31 4.39
CA PRO A 68 24.17 14.46 4.76
C PRO A 68 24.42 13.99 6.19
#